data_AF-A0A8T2PZK7-F1
#
_entry.id   AF-A0A8T2PZK7-F1
#
_cell.length_a   1.000
_cell.length_b   1.000
_cell.length_c   1.000
_cell.angle_alpha   90.00
_cell.angle_beta   90.00
_cell.angle_gamma   90.00
#
_symmetry.space_group_name_H-M   'P 1'
#
loop_
_entity.id
_entity.type
_entity.pdbx_description
1 polymer ?
#
loop_
_entity_poly.entity_id
_entity_poly.type
_entity_poly.pdbx_seq_one_letter_code
_entity_poly.pdbx_strand_id
1 'polypeptide(L)'
;MLEILERNLVNAYNNGIDGCADCIYSLTSPHTLSKMILLAYEEKLQVLVSPMPLKVLHGYLVFIGDLSRSYQFACDSLIRRLREVQKEISVSISCEGNISEFDYLQQEEQKAREEDAISRFICILLDSNSIPGCFVPFLHELASNSILPPLLRTSALQSLGNYMISSTDLAEKYRSSLESLLQDREADIKLSALFLAEKLILAFPNDYLPVIETVLSLLHDEAVRDAAFVVYANLLLEKKFKLDVLLGPICSFLCDDDEKIRSIAIYLLKRLLHDAGKGKHNLLMSLWNHCTSTDSHKQLVRVLVEHVLDATDLQSDELASAMLQILTLGHNSIAFLGSFLHPSLKVIRTLDFYLSSCPPKINLKGDSEACEYVSQFVRNYRAFKAAATPEKELLGRVLEKLQKRSSRKRKGHSSITKPDDNACNSLVEYEKAIENFKRCEITSCSLWDLFRHDI
;
A
#
# COMPACT_ATOMS: atom_id res chain seq x y z
N MET A 1 -23.82 -29.72 -37.75
CA MET A 1 -23.86 -28.97 -36.47
C MET A 1 -22.65 -28.04 -36.34
N LEU A 2 -21.41 -28.54 -36.53
CA LEU A 2 -20.20 -27.72 -36.62
C LEU A 2 -20.26 -26.62 -37.70
N GLU A 3 -20.73 -26.93 -38.91
CA GLU A 3 -20.88 -25.92 -39.99
C GLU A 3 -21.93 -24.85 -39.68
N ILE A 4 -22.95 -25.20 -38.89
CA ILE A 4 -24.00 -24.25 -38.44
C ILE A 4 -23.43 -23.33 -37.37
N LEU A 5 -22.58 -23.88 -36.49
CA LEU A 5 -21.82 -23.14 -35.50
C LEU A 5 -20.78 -22.21 -36.12
N GLU A 6 -20.02 -22.66 -37.11
CA GLU A 6 -19.06 -21.82 -37.86
C GLU A 6 -19.78 -20.66 -38.58
N ARG A 7 -20.91 -20.92 -39.26
CA ARG A 7 -21.68 -19.84 -39.90
C ARG A 7 -22.31 -18.87 -38.91
N ASN A 8 -22.84 -19.36 -37.80
CA ASN A 8 -23.60 -18.52 -36.86
C ASN A 8 -22.71 -17.77 -35.87
N LEU A 9 -21.60 -18.34 -35.40
CA LEU A 9 -20.64 -17.62 -34.55
C LEU A 9 -19.91 -16.52 -35.34
N VAL A 10 -19.50 -16.80 -36.58
CA VAL A 10 -18.83 -15.81 -37.44
C VAL A 10 -19.79 -14.68 -37.81
N ASN A 11 -21.06 -14.98 -38.12
CA ASN A 11 -22.06 -13.95 -38.41
C ASN A 11 -22.52 -13.17 -37.16
N ALA A 12 -22.65 -13.82 -36.01
CA ALA A 12 -23.06 -13.16 -34.77
C ALA A 12 -21.94 -12.25 -34.23
N TYR A 13 -20.67 -12.66 -34.35
CA TYR A 13 -19.53 -11.82 -33.95
C TYR A 13 -19.38 -10.57 -34.83
N ASN A 14 -19.70 -10.67 -36.14
CA ASN A 14 -19.72 -9.52 -37.05
C ASN A 14 -20.84 -8.51 -36.75
N ASN A 15 -21.88 -8.92 -36.00
CA ASN A 15 -23.05 -8.10 -35.69
C ASN A 15 -23.03 -7.50 -34.26
N GLY A 16 -21.96 -7.72 -33.49
CA GLY A 16 -21.81 -7.24 -32.11
C GLY A 16 -22.14 -8.31 -31.06
N ILE A 17 -21.49 -8.17 -29.89
CA ILE A 17 -21.44 -9.14 -28.77
C ILE A 17 -22.84 -9.54 -28.27
N ASP A 18 -23.82 -8.65 -28.38
CA ASP A 18 -25.18 -8.83 -27.84
C ASP A 18 -25.96 -9.99 -28.50
N GLY A 19 -25.68 -10.31 -29.76
CA GLY A 19 -26.37 -11.41 -30.47
C GLY A 19 -25.83 -12.81 -30.15
N CYS A 20 -24.61 -12.92 -29.62
CA CYS A 20 -23.98 -14.20 -29.29
C CYS A 20 -24.49 -14.77 -27.96
N ALA A 21 -24.83 -13.92 -27.00
CA ALA A 21 -25.33 -14.33 -25.69
C ALA A 21 -26.65 -15.11 -25.84
N ASP A 22 -27.68 -14.51 -26.45
CA ASP A 22 -29.00 -15.13 -26.63
C ASP A 22 -28.94 -16.48 -27.36
N CYS A 23 -28.03 -16.61 -28.33
CA CYS A 23 -27.84 -17.85 -29.09
C CYS A 23 -27.25 -18.97 -28.21
N ILE A 24 -26.30 -18.68 -27.33
CA ILE A 24 -25.69 -19.67 -26.42
C ILE A 24 -26.63 -20.06 -25.29
N TYR A 25 -27.41 -19.11 -24.74
CA TYR A 25 -28.44 -19.39 -23.72
C TYR A 25 -29.64 -20.18 -24.25
N SER A 26 -29.89 -20.14 -25.56
CA SER A 26 -30.97 -20.91 -26.21
C SER A 26 -30.65 -22.39 -26.48
N LEU A 27 -29.41 -22.83 -26.24
CA LEU A 27 -28.95 -24.18 -26.58
C LEU A 27 -29.09 -25.16 -25.40
N THR A 28 -29.62 -26.34 -25.69
CA THR A 28 -29.99 -27.40 -24.73
C THR A 28 -28.84 -28.06 -23.98
N SER A 29 -27.57 -27.82 -24.36
CA SER A 29 -26.39 -28.27 -23.61
C SER A 29 -25.15 -27.41 -23.90
N PRO A 30 -24.97 -26.30 -23.16
CA PRO A 30 -23.82 -25.41 -23.37
C PRO A 30 -22.49 -26.07 -22.98
N HIS A 31 -22.50 -27.07 -22.10
CA HIS A 31 -21.33 -27.90 -21.79
C HIS A 31 -20.85 -28.72 -23.00
N THR A 32 -21.77 -29.30 -23.78
CA THR A 32 -21.43 -30.00 -25.02
C THR A 32 -20.88 -29.04 -26.06
N LEU A 33 -21.40 -27.81 -26.11
CA LEU A 33 -20.91 -26.77 -27.00
C LEU A 33 -19.49 -26.33 -26.66
N SER A 34 -19.22 -25.99 -25.40
CA SER A 34 -17.88 -25.65 -24.92
C SER A 34 -16.92 -26.80 -25.19
N LYS A 35 -17.32 -28.05 -24.90
CA LYS A 35 -16.51 -29.23 -25.20
C LYS A 35 -16.25 -29.42 -26.70
N MET A 36 -17.24 -29.19 -27.56
CA MET A 36 -17.06 -29.29 -29.03
C MET A 36 -16.21 -28.16 -29.59
N ILE A 37 -16.34 -26.94 -29.04
CA ILE A 37 -15.49 -25.80 -29.37
C ILE A 37 -14.05 -26.12 -28.94
N LEU A 38 -13.85 -26.58 -27.70
CA LEU A 38 -12.56 -26.99 -27.16
C LEU A 38 -11.93 -28.13 -27.95
N LEU A 39 -12.68 -29.18 -28.31
CA LEU A 39 -12.21 -30.29 -29.13
C LEU A 39 -11.88 -29.84 -30.57
N ALA A 40 -12.71 -28.99 -31.17
CA ALA A 40 -12.41 -28.41 -32.49
C ALA A 40 -11.18 -27.49 -32.44
N TYR A 41 -10.91 -26.85 -31.30
CA TYR A 41 -9.70 -26.06 -31.09
C TYR A 41 -8.49 -26.91 -30.73
N GLU A 42 -8.62 -28.01 -29.99
CA GLU A 42 -7.56 -28.99 -29.70
C GLU A 42 -7.09 -29.68 -30.99
N GLU A 43 -8.03 -30.03 -31.88
CA GLU A 43 -7.76 -30.57 -33.21
C GLU A 43 -7.14 -29.52 -34.15
N LYS A 44 -7.51 -28.24 -34.01
CA LYS A 44 -6.91 -27.10 -34.76
C LYS A 44 -5.65 -26.49 -34.12
N LEU A 45 -5.32 -26.79 -32.87
CA LEU A 45 -4.12 -26.30 -32.16
C LEU A 45 -2.83 -26.91 -32.71
N GLN A 46 -2.93 -27.99 -33.51
CA GLN A 46 -1.83 -28.44 -34.38
C GLN A 46 -1.58 -27.49 -35.58
N VAL A 47 -2.37 -26.42 -35.75
CA VAL A 47 -2.30 -25.44 -36.86
C VAL A 47 -1.99 -24.03 -36.33
N LEU A 48 -0.99 -23.90 -35.46
CA LEU A 48 -0.41 -22.61 -35.06
C LEU A 48 0.59 -22.06 -36.11
N VAL A 49 0.18 -21.97 -37.39
CA VAL A 49 1.03 -21.43 -38.47
C VAL A 49 0.39 -20.25 -39.22
N SER A 50 -0.86 -19.87 -38.87
CA SER A 50 -1.55 -18.72 -39.48
C SER A 50 -1.88 -17.64 -38.43
N PRO A 51 -1.83 -16.35 -38.80
CA PRO A 51 -2.22 -15.23 -37.91
C PRO A 51 -3.74 -15.08 -37.72
N MET A 52 -4.58 -15.76 -38.52
CA MET A 52 -6.04 -15.67 -38.45
C MET A 52 -6.68 -16.46 -37.27
N PRO A 53 -6.23 -17.69 -36.93
CA PRO A 53 -6.69 -18.44 -35.75
C PRO A 53 -6.47 -17.73 -34.41
N LEU A 54 -5.35 -17.02 -34.23
CA LEU A 54 -5.00 -16.37 -32.97
C LEU A 54 -5.94 -15.21 -32.61
N LYS A 55 -6.35 -14.40 -33.61
CA LYS A 55 -7.31 -13.30 -33.39
C LYS A 55 -8.69 -13.81 -33.00
N VAL A 56 -9.15 -14.90 -33.61
CA VAL A 56 -10.45 -15.52 -33.30
C VAL A 56 -10.43 -16.12 -31.89
N LEU A 57 -9.36 -16.81 -31.53
CA LEU A 57 -9.21 -17.37 -30.18
C LEU A 57 -9.13 -16.28 -29.11
N HIS A 58 -8.38 -15.20 -29.37
CA HIS A 58 -8.38 -14.01 -28.51
C HIS A 58 -9.80 -13.44 -28.33
N GLY A 59 -10.54 -13.23 -29.43
CA GLY A 59 -11.91 -12.74 -29.38
C GLY A 59 -12.86 -13.65 -28.59
N TYR A 60 -12.68 -14.97 -28.68
CA TYR A 60 -13.47 -15.93 -27.90
C TYR A 60 -13.14 -15.90 -26.39
N LEU A 61 -11.86 -15.76 -26.03
CA LEU A 61 -11.46 -15.61 -24.63
C LEU A 61 -12.03 -14.33 -24.03
N VAL A 62 -11.96 -13.22 -24.76
CA VAL A 62 -12.60 -11.95 -24.36
C VAL A 62 -14.10 -12.14 -24.18
N PHE A 63 -14.78 -12.80 -25.14
CA PHE A 63 -16.21 -13.09 -25.04
C PHE A 63 -16.57 -13.90 -23.79
N ILE A 64 -15.81 -14.94 -23.43
CA ILE A 64 -16.02 -15.69 -22.18
C ILE A 64 -15.87 -14.78 -20.95
N GLY A 65 -14.87 -13.89 -20.96
CA GLY A 65 -14.68 -12.91 -19.90
C GLY A 65 -15.82 -11.89 -19.79
N ASP A 66 -16.39 -11.47 -20.92
CA ASP A 66 -17.54 -10.56 -20.96
C ASP A 66 -18.84 -11.25 -20.54
N LEU A 67 -18.97 -12.55 -20.84
CA LEU A 67 -20.07 -13.39 -20.36
C LEU A 67 -20.09 -13.39 -18.83
N SER A 68 -18.92 -13.57 -18.18
CA SER A 68 -18.83 -13.55 -16.72
C SER A 68 -19.25 -12.21 -16.11
N ARG A 69 -18.87 -11.08 -16.72
CA ARG A 69 -19.30 -9.74 -16.32
C ARG A 69 -20.80 -9.55 -16.52
N SER A 70 -21.33 -10.03 -17.64
CA SER A 70 -22.77 -9.95 -17.95
C SER A 70 -23.59 -10.77 -16.94
N TYR A 71 -23.08 -11.93 -16.53
CA TYR A 71 -23.66 -12.71 -15.44
C TYR A 71 -23.57 -11.99 -14.09
N GLN A 72 -22.42 -11.40 -13.75
CA GLN A 72 -22.28 -10.63 -12.52
C GLN A 72 -23.27 -9.46 -12.49
N PHE A 73 -23.41 -8.72 -13.59
CA PHE A 73 -24.40 -7.65 -13.73
C PHE A 73 -25.83 -8.17 -13.60
N ALA A 74 -26.15 -9.31 -14.20
CA ALA A 74 -27.46 -9.94 -14.08
C ALA A 74 -27.75 -10.38 -12.63
N CYS A 75 -26.74 -10.92 -11.93
CA CYS A 75 -26.83 -11.26 -10.50
C CYS A 75 -27.05 -10.00 -9.67
N ASP A 76 -26.24 -8.96 -9.84
CA ASP A 76 -26.37 -7.68 -9.13
C ASP A 76 -27.74 -7.02 -9.37
N SER A 77 -28.24 -7.09 -10.62
CA SER A 77 -29.57 -6.60 -10.96
C SER A 77 -30.68 -7.43 -10.32
N LEU A 78 -30.54 -8.75 -10.27
CA LEU A 78 -31.48 -9.64 -9.60
C LEU A 78 -31.52 -9.35 -8.10
N ILE A 79 -30.35 -9.20 -7.48
CA ILE A 79 -30.18 -8.87 -6.06
C ILE A 79 -30.80 -7.50 -5.76
N ARG A 80 -30.54 -6.50 -6.59
CA ARG A 80 -31.14 -5.17 -6.46
C ARG A 80 -32.66 -5.25 -6.48
N ARG A 81 -33.23 -6.00 -7.43
CA ARG A 81 -34.69 -6.21 -7.51
C ARG A 81 -35.23 -6.98 -6.30
N LEU A 82 -34.53 -8.00 -5.81
CA LEU A 82 -34.93 -8.72 -4.60
C LEU A 82 -34.93 -7.79 -3.37
N ARG A 83 -33.94 -6.88 -3.27
CA ARG A 83 -33.90 -5.85 -2.23
C ARG A 83 -35.03 -4.83 -2.35
N GLU A 84 -35.36 -4.39 -3.57
CA GLU A 84 -36.49 -3.49 -3.83
C GLU A 84 -37.81 -4.13 -3.41
N VAL A 85 -38.06 -5.37 -3.81
CA VAL A 85 -39.27 -6.13 -3.42
C VAL A 85 -39.31 -6.35 -1.91
N GLN A 86 -38.19 -6.68 -1.25
CA GLN A 86 -38.15 -6.84 0.20
C GLN A 86 -38.40 -5.53 0.95
N LYS A 87 -37.89 -4.39 0.44
CA LYS A 87 -38.20 -3.06 1.00
C LYS A 87 -39.68 -2.72 0.85
N GLU A 88 -40.30 -3.04 -0.29
CA GLU A 88 -41.74 -2.84 -0.47
C GLU A 88 -42.54 -3.69 0.53
N ILE A 89 -42.12 -4.95 0.76
CA ILE A 89 -42.73 -5.83 1.75
C ILE A 89 -42.52 -5.28 3.17
N SER A 90 -41.34 -4.83 3.55
CA SER A 90 -41.08 -4.32 4.91
C SER A 90 -41.77 -2.98 5.19
N VAL A 91 -41.86 -2.08 4.20
CA VAL A 91 -42.65 -0.85 4.29
C VAL A 91 -44.15 -1.14 4.42
N SER A 92 -44.64 -2.21 3.79
CA SER A 92 -46.03 -2.63 3.94
C SER A 92 -46.34 -3.24 5.33
N ILE A 93 -45.32 -3.74 6.04
CA ILE A 93 -45.43 -4.34 7.37
C ILE A 93 -45.20 -3.30 8.49
N SER A 94 -44.40 -2.25 8.25
CA SER A 94 -44.04 -1.24 9.26
C SER A 94 -45.08 -0.13 9.46
N CYS A 95 -46.21 -0.16 8.74
CA CYS A 95 -47.32 0.77 8.98
C CYS A 95 -48.03 0.60 10.35
N GLU A 96 -47.63 -0.35 11.21
CA GLU A 96 -48.30 -0.60 12.50
C GLU A 96 -47.46 -0.36 13.78
N GLY A 97 -46.22 0.15 13.74
CA GLY A 97 -45.49 0.35 14.99
C GLY A 97 -44.25 1.25 14.95
N ASN A 98 -44.18 2.17 15.91
CA ASN A 98 -43.09 3.12 16.13
C ASN A 98 -41.71 2.44 16.15
N ILE A 99 -40.85 2.80 15.18
CA ILE A 99 -39.49 2.29 15.02
C ILE A 99 -38.54 2.98 16.02
N SER A 100 -37.91 2.19 16.89
CA SER A 100 -36.90 2.61 17.86
C SER A 100 -35.49 2.27 17.38
N GLU A 101 -34.46 2.85 18.02
CA GLU A 101 -33.00 2.68 17.77
C GLU A 101 -32.46 1.24 17.69
N PHE A 102 -33.29 0.20 17.81
CA PHE A 102 -32.93 -1.21 17.62
C PHE A 102 -32.69 -1.64 16.16
N ASP A 103 -32.94 -0.74 15.20
CA ASP A 103 -33.00 -1.07 13.77
C ASP A 103 -31.63 -1.32 13.11
N TYR A 104 -30.54 -0.72 13.63
CA TYR A 104 -29.22 -0.80 12.99
C TYR A 104 -28.60 -2.22 13.05
N LEU A 105 -28.68 -2.88 14.21
CA LEU A 105 -28.14 -4.23 14.40
C LEU A 105 -28.89 -5.27 13.56
N GLN A 106 -30.21 -5.14 13.45
CA GLN A 106 -31.02 -6.00 12.58
C GLN A 106 -30.74 -5.72 11.11
N GLN A 107 -30.52 -4.47 10.73
CA GLN A 107 -30.13 -4.09 9.38
C GLN A 107 -28.76 -4.65 8.99
N GLU A 108 -27.77 -4.63 9.88
CA GLU A 108 -26.45 -5.26 9.65
C GLU A 108 -26.56 -6.79 9.57
N GLU A 109 -27.32 -7.43 10.45
CA GLU A 109 -27.51 -8.88 10.43
C GLU A 109 -28.22 -9.34 9.15
N GLN A 110 -29.25 -8.60 8.72
CA GLN A 110 -29.96 -8.87 7.47
C GLN A 110 -29.06 -8.68 6.25
N LYS A 111 -28.25 -7.62 6.24
CA LYS A 111 -27.26 -7.37 5.19
C LYS A 111 -26.24 -8.51 5.10
N ALA A 112 -25.75 -9.00 6.24
CA ALA A 112 -24.81 -10.13 6.29
C ALA A 112 -25.45 -11.42 5.74
N ARG A 113 -26.72 -11.71 6.07
CA ARG A 113 -27.45 -12.86 5.53
C ARG A 113 -27.68 -12.75 4.02
N GLU A 114 -27.95 -11.56 3.51
CA GLU A 114 -28.07 -11.31 2.07
C GLU A 114 -26.73 -11.53 1.36
N GLU A 115 -25.64 -10.97 1.88
CA GLU A 115 -24.29 -11.15 1.32
C GLU A 115 -23.86 -12.63 1.30
N ASP A 116 -24.21 -13.38 2.34
CA ASP A 116 -23.99 -14.83 2.39
C ASP A 116 -24.84 -15.61 1.37
N ALA A 117 -26.12 -15.25 1.20
CA ALA A 117 -26.99 -15.88 0.20
C ALA A 117 -26.51 -15.58 -1.24
N ILE A 118 -26.03 -14.36 -1.49
CA ILE A 118 -25.42 -13.95 -2.76
C ILE A 118 -24.16 -14.75 -3.04
N SER A 119 -23.27 -14.83 -2.05
CA SER A 119 -22.03 -15.61 -2.16
C SER A 119 -22.32 -17.07 -2.48
N ARG A 120 -23.28 -17.69 -1.79
CA ARG A 120 -23.72 -19.07 -2.06
C ARG A 120 -24.30 -19.24 -3.47
N PHE A 121 -25.12 -18.30 -3.94
CA PHE A 121 -25.67 -18.35 -5.29
C PHE A 121 -24.57 -18.24 -6.36
N ILE A 122 -23.61 -17.35 -6.18
CA ILE A 122 -22.46 -17.21 -7.07
C ILE A 122 -21.62 -18.49 -7.07
N CYS A 123 -21.36 -19.09 -5.90
CA CYS A 123 -20.60 -20.35 -5.83
C CYS A 123 -21.31 -21.50 -6.57
N ILE A 124 -22.65 -21.57 -6.52
CA ILE A 124 -23.42 -22.56 -7.31
C ILE A 124 -23.32 -22.25 -8.81
N LEU A 125 -23.43 -20.97 -9.20
CA LEU A 125 -23.30 -20.53 -10.59
C LEU A 125 -21.90 -20.70 -11.18
N LEU A 126 -20.88 -20.79 -10.33
CA LEU A 126 -19.48 -20.96 -10.72
C LEU A 126 -18.93 -22.35 -10.37
N ASP A 127 -19.79 -23.27 -9.89
CA ASP A 127 -19.41 -24.67 -9.73
C ASP A 127 -18.98 -25.24 -11.09
N SER A 128 -18.00 -26.13 -11.09
CA SER A 128 -17.48 -26.83 -12.26
C SER A 128 -18.54 -27.49 -13.16
N ASN A 129 -19.71 -27.81 -12.60
CA ASN A 129 -20.85 -28.40 -13.32
C ASN A 129 -21.77 -27.36 -13.98
N SER A 130 -21.57 -26.08 -13.68
CA SER A 130 -22.29 -24.98 -14.31
C SER A 130 -21.62 -24.55 -15.62
N ILE A 131 -22.39 -23.88 -16.48
CA ILE A 131 -21.89 -23.36 -17.75
C ILE A 131 -20.75 -22.36 -17.54
N PRO A 132 -20.86 -21.36 -16.63
CA PRO A 132 -19.76 -20.44 -16.39
C PRO A 132 -18.57 -21.13 -15.70
N GLY A 133 -18.83 -21.98 -14.71
CA GLY A 133 -17.78 -22.64 -13.94
C GLY A 133 -16.94 -23.64 -14.72
N CYS A 134 -17.49 -24.26 -15.78
CA CYS A 134 -16.70 -25.19 -16.61
C CYS A 134 -15.59 -24.49 -17.43
N PHE A 135 -15.67 -23.17 -17.64
CA PHE A 135 -14.61 -22.40 -18.30
C PHE A 135 -13.45 -22.05 -17.38
N VAL A 136 -13.66 -22.01 -16.05
CA VAL A 136 -12.66 -21.51 -15.09
C VAL A 136 -11.38 -22.36 -15.11
N PRO A 137 -11.41 -23.71 -15.04
CA PRO A 137 -10.21 -24.54 -15.14
C PRO A 137 -9.49 -24.38 -16.49
N PHE A 138 -10.24 -24.24 -17.57
CA PHE A 138 -9.69 -24.05 -18.91
C PHE A 138 -8.95 -22.72 -19.05
N LEU A 139 -9.54 -21.62 -18.57
CA LEU A 139 -8.90 -20.29 -18.58
C LEU A 139 -7.63 -20.29 -17.72
N HIS A 140 -7.64 -20.99 -16.59
CA HIS A 140 -6.45 -21.16 -15.75
C HIS A 140 -5.33 -21.93 -16.44
N GLU A 141 -5.66 -23.02 -17.13
CA GLU A 141 -4.68 -23.80 -17.91
C GLU A 141 -4.07 -22.95 -19.02
N LEU A 142 -4.88 -22.21 -19.77
CA LEU A 142 -4.40 -21.31 -20.83
C LEU A 142 -3.51 -20.19 -20.28
N ALA A 143 -3.86 -19.56 -19.16
CA ALA A 143 -3.06 -18.50 -18.57
C ALA A 143 -1.69 -19.02 -18.07
N SER A 144 -1.67 -20.23 -17.50
CA SER A 144 -0.49 -20.83 -16.88
C SER A 144 0.44 -21.52 -17.86
N ASN A 145 0.00 -21.77 -19.09
CA ASN A 145 0.78 -22.50 -20.09
C ASN A 145 1.80 -21.59 -20.79
N SER A 146 3.08 -21.71 -20.39
CA SER A 146 4.20 -20.93 -20.92
C SER A 146 4.58 -21.22 -22.38
N ILE A 147 4.00 -22.26 -23.00
CA ILE A 147 4.20 -22.57 -24.43
C ILE A 147 3.29 -21.68 -25.29
N LEU A 148 2.18 -21.18 -24.74
CA LEU A 148 1.23 -20.37 -25.48
C LEU A 148 1.71 -18.93 -25.67
N PRO A 149 1.34 -18.27 -26.79
CA PRO A 149 1.64 -16.87 -27.01
C PRO A 149 1.15 -15.94 -25.89
N PRO A 150 1.91 -14.88 -25.52
CA PRO A 150 1.54 -13.95 -24.44
C PRO A 150 0.14 -13.36 -24.60
N LEU A 151 -0.26 -13.04 -25.84
CA LEU A 151 -1.59 -12.50 -26.14
C LEU A 151 -2.74 -13.42 -25.68
N LEU A 152 -2.60 -14.73 -25.87
CA LEU A 152 -3.63 -15.68 -25.46
C LEU A 152 -3.66 -15.85 -23.94
N ARG A 153 -2.48 -15.96 -23.33
CA ARG A 153 -2.32 -16.10 -21.88
C ARG A 153 -2.86 -14.89 -21.13
N THR A 154 -2.53 -13.67 -21.58
CA THR A 154 -3.06 -12.41 -21.02
C THR A 154 -4.57 -12.33 -21.13
N SER A 155 -5.15 -12.75 -22.26
CA SER A 155 -6.60 -12.76 -22.46
C SER A 155 -7.30 -13.76 -21.56
N ALA A 156 -6.75 -14.97 -21.46
CA ALA A 156 -7.26 -16.00 -20.56
C ALA A 156 -7.19 -15.54 -19.10
N LEU A 157 -6.09 -14.87 -18.70
CA LEU A 157 -5.91 -14.31 -17.38
C LEU A 157 -6.91 -13.19 -17.07
N GLN A 158 -7.15 -12.28 -18.00
CA GLN A 158 -8.14 -11.22 -17.83
C GLN A 158 -9.56 -11.78 -17.66
N SER A 159 -9.92 -12.79 -18.46
CA SER A 159 -11.21 -13.47 -18.36
C SER A 159 -11.35 -14.25 -17.06
N LEU A 160 -10.31 -15.01 -16.67
CA LEU A 160 -10.26 -15.69 -15.37
C LEU A 160 -10.40 -14.68 -14.22
N GLY A 161 -9.75 -13.54 -14.34
CA GLY A 161 -9.81 -12.47 -13.36
C GLY A 161 -11.22 -11.95 -13.09
N ASN A 162 -12.05 -11.82 -14.12
CA ASN A 162 -13.45 -11.42 -13.92
C ASN A 162 -14.24 -12.45 -13.09
N TYR A 163 -13.95 -13.75 -13.25
CA TYR A 163 -14.53 -14.80 -12.40
C TYR A 163 -13.99 -14.74 -10.97
N MET A 164 -12.68 -14.54 -10.79
CA MET A 164 -12.07 -14.42 -9.48
C MET A 164 -12.63 -13.21 -8.70
N ILE A 165 -12.84 -12.06 -9.34
CA ILE A 165 -13.44 -10.88 -8.71
C ILE A 165 -14.88 -11.12 -8.25
N SER A 166 -15.59 -12.05 -8.90
CA SER A 166 -16.97 -12.38 -8.56
C SER A 166 -17.10 -13.34 -7.37
N SER A 167 -16.05 -14.10 -7.03
CA SER A 167 -16.10 -15.16 -6.01
C SER A 167 -14.81 -15.24 -5.21
N THR A 168 -14.94 -15.05 -3.89
CA THR A 168 -13.85 -15.21 -2.92
C THR A 168 -13.21 -16.60 -3.00
N ASP A 169 -14.03 -17.65 -3.14
CA ASP A 169 -13.56 -19.04 -3.19
C ASP A 169 -12.68 -19.29 -4.42
N LEU A 170 -13.05 -18.73 -5.58
CA LEU A 170 -12.23 -18.80 -6.78
C LEU A 170 -10.97 -17.94 -6.65
N ALA A 171 -11.09 -16.75 -6.08
CA ALA A 171 -9.96 -15.88 -5.82
C ALA A 171 -8.94 -16.58 -4.90
N GLU A 172 -9.38 -17.26 -3.84
CA GLU A 172 -8.52 -18.04 -2.97
C GLU A 172 -7.89 -19.22 -3.71
N LYS A 173 -8.69 -20.01 -4.43
CA LYS A 173 -8.23 -21.20 -5.17
C LYS A 173 -7.11 -20.90 -6.16
N TYR A 174 -7.19 -19.77 -6.87
CA TYR A 174 -6.24 -19.40 -7.92
C TYR A 174 -5.20 -18.33 -7.50
N ARG A 175 -5.15 -17.98 -6.22
CA ARG A 175 -4.22 -16.96 -5.67
C ARG A 175 -2.75 -17.27 -5.98
N SER A 176 -2.31 -18.50 -5.71
CA SER A 176 -0.94 -18.93 -5.96
C SER A 176 -0.57 -18.90 -7.45
N SER A 177 -1.55 -19.12 -8.32
CA SER A 177 -1.36 -19.01 -9.78
C SER A 177 -1.16 -17.56 -10.19
N LEU A 178 -1.90 -16.62 -9.61
CA LEU A 178 -1.68 -15.20 -9.83
C LEU A 178 -0.29 -14.76 -9.36
N GLU A 179 0.14 -15.19 -8.17
CA GLU A 179 1.48 -14.89 -7.64
C GLU A 179 2.58 -15.43 -8.57
N SER A 180 2.41 -16.65 -9.10
CA SER A 180 3.33 -17.19 -10.10
C SER A 180 3.37 -16.36 -11.38
N LEU A 181 2.24 -15.81 -11.84
CA LEU A 181 2.16 -14.99 -13.05
C LEU A 181 2.71 -13.57 -12.83
N LEU A 182 2.66 -13.04 -11.61
CA LEU A 182 3.36 -11.80 -11.23
C LEU A 182 4.89 -11.95 -11.34
N GLN A 183 5.40 -13.17 -11.23
CA GLN A 183 6.82 -13.51 -11.36
C GLN A 183 7.16 -14.10 -12.73
N ASP A 184 6.29 -13.97 -13.73
CA ASP A 184 6.51 -14.52 -15.07
C ASP A 184 7.73 -13.88 -15.77
N ARG A 185 8.31 -14.58 -16.73
CA ARG A 185 9.44 -14.05 -17.51
C ARG A 185 8.99 -13.01 -18.53
N GLU A 186 7.74 -13.10 -18.98
CA GLU A 186 7.16 -12.22 -19.99
C GLU A 186 6.55 -10.97 -19.35
N ALA A 187 7.00 -9.78 -19.78
CA ALA A 187 6.53 -8.50 -19.24
C ALA A 187 5.02 -8.29 -19.45
N ASP A 188 4.47 -8.68 -20.60
CA ASP A 188 3.03 -8.53 -20.89
C ASP A 188 2.14 -9.34 -19.94
N ILE A 189 2.63 -10.51 -19.51
CA ILE A 189 1.95 -11.38 -18.55
C ILE A 189 2.02 -10.77 -17.16
N LYS A 190 3.20 -10.32 -16.75
CA LYS A 190 3.40 -9.60 -15.48
C LYS A 190 2.49 -8.38 -15.38
N LEU A 191 2.42 -7.56 -16.42
CA LEU A 191 1.54 -6.38 -16.48
C LEU A 191 0.07 -6.77 -16.33
N SER A 192 -0.38 -7.79 -17.06
CA SER A 192 -1.77 -8.26 -16.97
C SER A 192 -2.10 -8.84 -15.59
N ALA A 193 -1.18 -9.60 -15.00
CA ALA A 193 -1.30 -10.14 -13.65
C ALA A 193 -1.32 -9.03 -12.60
N LEU A 194 -0.50 -7.99 -12.77
CA LEU A 194 -0.41 -6.84 -11.87
C LEU A 194 -1.72 -6.04 -11.83
N PHE A 195 -2.33 -5.74 -12.99
CA PHE A 195 -3.64 -5.08 -13.03
C PHE A 195 -4.78 -5.97 -12.50
N LEU A 196 -4.67 -7.29 -12.64
CA LEU A 196 -5.62 -8.20 -12.00
C LEU A 196 -5.43 -8.22 -10.48
N ALA A 197 -4.19 -8.27 -10.00
CA ALA A 197 -3.85 -8.21 -8.59
C ALA A 197 -4.40 -6.94 -7.94
N GLU A 198 -4.26 -5.77 -8.58
CA GLU A 198 -4.87 -4.52 -8.13
C GLU A 198 -6.38 -4.69 -7.87
N LYS A 199 -7.12 -5.21 -8.85
CA LYS A 199 -8.58 -5.41 -8.74
C LYS A 199 -8.95 -6.38 -7.63
N LEU A 200 -8.21 -7.47 -7.48
CA LEU A 200 -8.47 -8.49 -6.46
C LEU A 200 -8.11 -7.99 -5.05
N ILE A 201 -6.99 -7.28 -4.90
CA ILE A 201 -6.61 -6.64 -3.64
C ILE A 201 -7.69 -5.63 -3.21
N LEU A 202 -8.25 -4.87 -4.16
CA LEU A 202 -9.34 -3.94 -3.86
C LEU A 202 -10.67 -4.66 -3.57
N ALA A 203 -10.96 -5.77 -4.23
CA ALA A 203 -12.18 -6.55 -3.98
C ALA A 203 -12.12 -7.29 -2.63
N PHE A 204 -10.97 -7.87 -2.29
CA PHE A 204 -10.76 -8.77 -1.15
C PHE A 204 -9.50 -8.39 -0.34
N PRO A 205 -9.49 -7.21 0.31
CA PRO A 205 -8.27 -6.63 0.90
C PRO A 205 -7.64 -7.48 2.01
N ASN A 206 -8.44 -8.20 2.80
CA ASN A 206 -7.94 -9.04 3.88
C ASN A 206 -7.29 -10.33 3.37
N ASP A 207 -7.86 -10.94 2.32
CA ASP A 207 -7.42 -12.23 1.79
C ASP A 207 -6.19 -12.10 0.87
N TYR A 208 -5.99 -10.92 0.29
CA TYR A 208 -4.95 -10.63 -0.69
C TYR A 208 -3.78 -9.81 -0.13
N LEU A 209 -3.67 -9.66 1.20
CA LEU A 209 -2.51 -9.05 1.85
C LEU A 209 -1.17 -9.71 1.44
N PRO A 210 -1.04 -11.05 1.29
CA PRO A 210 0.21 -11.68 0.83
C PRO A 210 0.61 -11.28 -0.60
N VAL A 211 -0.39 -11.04 -1.46
CA VAL A 211 -0.16 -10.64 -2.86
C VAL A 211 0.40 -9.22 -2.94
N ILE A 212 0.07 -8.35 -1.97
CA ILE A 212 0.62 -6.99 -1.89
C ILE A 212 2.14 -7.02 -1.82
N GLU A 213 2.74 -7.90 -1.02
CA GLU A 213 4.21 -8.00 -0.92
C GLU A 213 4.84 -8.34 -2.28
N THR A 214 4.19 -9.21 -3.05
CA THR A 214 4.61 -9.54 -4.41
C THR A 214 4.50 -8.33 -5.33
N VAL A 215 3.39 -7.57 -5.27
CA VAL A 215 3.22 -6.32 -6.02
C VAL A 215 4.27 -5.28 -5.65
N LEU A 216 4.58 -5.14 -4.36
CA LEU A 216 5.61 -4.22 -3.88
C LEU A 216 7.01 -4.64 -4.35
N SER A 217 7.30 -5.94 -4.48
CA SER A 217 8.57 -6.41 -5.03
C SER A 217 8.78 -6.00 -6.50
N LEU A 218 7.69 -5.88 -7.27
CA LEU A 218 7.72 -5.47 -8.68
C LEU A 218 8.00 -3.98 -8.87
N LEU A 219 7.98 -3.18 -7.80
CA LEU A 219 8.42 -1.78 -7.84
C LEU A 219 9.91 -1.64 -8.20
N HIS A 220 10.68 -2.73 -8.10
CA HIS A 220 12.09 -2.79 -8.48
C HIS A 220 12.34 -3.52 -9.81
N ASP A 221 11.29 -4.00 -10.50
CA ASP A 221 11.41 -4.70 -11.77
C ASP A 221 11.36 -3.69 -12.94
N GLU A 222 12.48 -3.47 -13.62
CA GLU A 222 12.58 -2.48 -14.72
C GLU A 222 11.54 -2.68 -15.83
N ALA A 223 11.10 -3.91 -16.10
CA ALA A 223 10.16 -4.18 -17.19
C ALA A 223 8.75 -3.70 -16.89
N VAL A 224 8.37 -3.63 -15.61
CA VAL A 224 6.99 -3.31 -15.16
C VAL A 224 6.92 -2.21 -14.11
N ARG A 225 8.06 -1.59 -13.77
CA ARG A 225 8.20 -0.58 -12.70
C ARG A 225 7.15 0.51 -12.75
N ASP A 226 6.94 1.11 -13.93
CA ASP A 226 5.97 2.20 -14.13
C ASP A 226 4.55 1.75 -13.79
N ALA A 227 4.15 0.57 -14.28
CA ALA A 227 2.82 0.02 -14.03
C ALA A 227 2.67 -0.40 -12.57
N ALA A 228 3.71 -1.01 -11.97
CA ALA A 228 3.74 -1.39 -10.56
C ALA A 228 3.56 -0.17 -9.67
N PHE A 229 4.22 0.94 -10.00
CA PHE A 229 4.06 2.19 -9.27
C PHE A 229 2.65 2.78 -9.39
N VAL A 230 2.03 2.73 -10.57
CA VAL A 230 0.64 3.16 -10.77
C VAL A 230 -0.33 2.31 -9.94
N VAL A 231 -0.18 0.98 -9.97
CA VAL A 231 -1.01 0.08 -9.15
C VAL A 231 -0.81 0.37 -7.66
N TYR A 232 0.43 0.50 -7.20
CA TYR A 232 0.75 0.88 -5.83
C TYR A 232 0.09 2.22 -5.43
N ALA A 233 0.16 3.23 -6.30
CA ALA A 233 -0.45 4.53 -6.06
C ALA A 233 -1.97 4.45 -5.93
N ASN A 234 -2.64 3.67 -6.78
CA ASN A 234 -4.08 3.44 -6.72
C ASN A 234 -4.48 2.72 -5.42
N LEU A 235 -3.75 1.65 -5.05
CA LEU A 235 -4.00 0.92 -3.81
C LEU A 235 -3.89 1.82 -2.57
N LEU A 236 -2.93 2.76 -2.57
CA LEU A 236 -2.72 3.70 -1.47
C LEU A 236 -3.87 4.73 -1.35
N LEU A 237 -4.46 5.13 -2.48
CA LEU A 237 -5.56 6.12 -2.53
C LEU A 237 -6.93 5.55 -2.14
N GLU A 238 -7.16 4.26 -2.34
CA GLU A 238 -8.45 3.60 -2.06
C GLU A 238 -8.76 3.44 -0.56
N LYS A 239 -7.80 3.74 0.33
CA LYS A 239 -7.96 3.73 1.82
C LYS A 239 -8.48 2.42 2.42
N LYS A 240 -8.36 1.29 1.70
CA LYS A 240 -8.73 -0.05 2.18
C LYS A 240 -7.66 -0.67 3.09
N PHE A 241 -6.46 -0.11 3.11
CA PHE A 241 -5.32 -0.60 3.89
C PHE A 241 -4.88 0.43 4.93
N LYS A 242 -4.26 -0.06 6.00
CA LYS A 242 -3.53 0.82 6.93
C LYS A 242 -2.36 1.44 6.16
N LEU A 243 -2.39 2.77 6.04
CA LEU A 243 -1.38 3.56 5.32
C LEU A 243 0.05 3.18 5.72
N ASP A 244 0.31 3.00 7.02
CA ASP A 244 1.65 2.68 7.54
C ASP A 244 2.28 1.42 6.93
N VAL A 245 1.49 0.47 6.42
CA VAL A 245 2.00 -0.74 5.74
C VAL A 245 2.55 -0.42 4.34
N LEU A 246 1.95 0.57 3.68
CA LEU A 246 2.22 0.89 2.28
C LEU A 246 3.05 2.16 2.11
N LEU A 247 3.35 2.93 3.17
CA LEU A 247 4.08 4.19 3.03
C LEU A 247 5.58 4.04 2.75
N GLY A 248 6.18 2.87 2.96
CA GLY A 248 7.61 2.65 2.75
C GLY A 248 8.11 3.06 1.35
N PRO A 249 7.56 2.49 0.27
CA PRO A 249 8.03 2.74 -1.09
C PRO A 249 7.90 4.18 -1.58
N ILE A 250 6.93 4.97 -1.10
CA ILE A 250 6.75 6.34 -1.59
C ILE A 250 8.01 7.18 -1.35
N CYS A 251 8.70 6.98 -0.23
CA CYS A 251 9.89 7.73 0.14
C CYS A 251 11.06 7.48 -0.83
N SER A 252 11.24 6.24 -1.31
CA SER A 252 12.24 5.96 -2.34
C SER A 252 11.87 6.61 -3.67
N PHE A 253 10.59 6.61 -4.04
CA PHE A 253 10.14 7.18 -5.33
C PHE A 253 10.12 8.71 -5.38
N LEU A 254 10.02 9.40 -4.25
CA LEU A 254 10.24 10.86 -4.19
C LEU A 254 11.69 11.25 -4.53
N CYS A 255 12.61 10.29 -4.42
CA CYS A 255 14.02 10.45 -4.72
C CYS A 255 14.45 9.71 -6.00
N ASP A 256 13.50 9.20 -6.80
CA ASP A 256 13.82 8.45 -8.01
C ASP A 256 14.49 9.35 -9.04
N ASP A 257 15.43 8.80 -9.81
CA ASP A 257 16.10 9.49 -10.91
C ASP A 257 15.11 9.78 -12.06
N ASP A 258 14.11 8.91 -12.23
CA ASP A 258 13.04 9.07 -13.22
C ASP A 258 12.08 10.21 -12.82
N GLU A 259 12.12 11.29 -13.60
CA GLU A 259 11.29 12.48 -13.38
C GLU A 259 9.79 12.19 -13.44
N LYS A 260 9.35 11.23 -14.27
CA LYS A 260 7.94 10.87 -14.41
C LYS A 260 7.46 10.18 -13.14
N ILE A 261 8.19 9.18 -12.66
CA ILE A 261 7.85 8.46 -11.41
C ILE A 261 7.89 9.42 -10.23
N ARG A 262 8.95 10.23 -10.13
CA ARG A 262 9.09 11.26 -9.08
C ARG A 262 7.90 12.24 -9.08
N SER A 263 7.46 12.69 -10.25
CA SER A 263 6.30 13.59 -10.38
C SER A 263 4.99 12.93 -9.93
N ILE A 264 4.77 11.66 -10.26
CA ILE A 264 3.60 10.90 -9.80
C ILE A 264 3.68 10.68 -8.28
N ALA A 265 4.85 10.37 -7.73
CA ALA A 265 5.05 10.21 -6.28
C ALA A 265 4.74 11.51 -5.52
N ILE A 266 5.19 12.65 -6.05
CA ILE A 266 4.87 13.97 -5.49
C ILE A 266 3.37 14.22 -5.54
N TYR A 267 2.70 13.95 -6.67
CA TYR A 267 1.26 14.11 -6.80
C TYR A 267 0.50 13.22 -5.81
N LEU A 268 0.89 11.95 -5.69
CA LEU A 268 0.33 10.99 -4.75
C LEU A 268 0.46 11.51 -3.31
N LEU A 269 1.65 11.96 -2.92
CA LEU A 269 1.89 12.52 -1.59
C LEU A 269 1.02 13.75 -1.29
N LYS A 270 0.89 14.68 -2.25
CA LYS A 270 -0.01 15.83 -2.11
C LYS A 270 -1.45 15.38 -1.89
N ARG A 271 -1.91 14.39 -2.66
CA ARG A 271 -3.28 13.87 -2.55
C ARG A 271 -3.52 13.22 -1.20
N LEU A 272 -2.58 12.41 -0.70
CA LEU A 272 -2.70 11.76 0.62
C LEU A 272 -2.73 12.78 1.75
N LEU A 273 -1.90 13.82 1.69
CA LEU A 273 -1.86 14.86 2.72
C LEU A 273 -3.11 15.74 2.70
N HIS A 274 -3.61 16.06 1.51
CA HIS A 274 -4.89 16.74 1.35
C HIS A 274 -6.02 15.91 1.99
N ASP A 275 -6.06 14.61 1.69
CA ASP A 275 -7.08 13.69 2.20
C ASP A 275 -6.96 13.42 3.72
N ALA A 276 -5.75 13.52 4.28
CA ALA A 276 -5.52 13.39 5.72
C ALA A 276 -6.08 14.58 6.52
N GLY A 277 -6.24 15.76 5.89
CA GLY A 277 -6.77 16.96 6.54
C GLY A 277 -6.00 17.32 7.81
N LYS A 278 -6.66 17.24 8.98
CA LYS A 278 -6.03 17.50 10.28
C LYS A 278 -4.95 16.47 10.65
N GLY A 279 -4.99 15.27 10.07
CA GLY A 279 -4.01 14.21 10.28
C GLY A 279 -2.73 14.36 9.46
N LYS A 280 -2.58 15.43 8.66
CA LYS A 280 -1.42 15.64 7.77
C LYS A 280 -0.08 15.51 8.49
N HIS A 281 0.05 16.08 9.69
CA HIS A 281 1.30 16.03 10.44
C HIS A 281 1.65 14.60 10.86
N ASN A 282 0.67 13.80 11.26
CA ASN A 282 0.91 12.39 11.60
C ASN A 282 1.39 11.60 10.38
N LEU A 283 0.79 11.84 9.21
CA LEU A 283 1.22 11.20 7.96
C LEU A 283 2.67 11.56 7.59
N LEU A 284 3.05 12.83 7.71
CA LEU A 284 4.44 13.27 7.50
C LEU A 284 5.42 12.56 8.44
N MET A 285 5.00 12.32 9.67
CA MET A 285 5.80 11.65 10.69
C MET A 285 5.93 10.14 10.41
N SER A 286 4.85 9.49 9.97
CA SER A 286 4.92 8.10 9.47
C SER A 286 5.91 8.01 8.30
N LEU A 287 5.80 8.89 7.30
CA LEU A 287 6.72 8.94 6.15
C LEU A 287 8.19 9.12 6.56
N TRP A 288 8.44 9.99 7.54
CA TRP A 288 9.76 10.19 8.10
C TRP A 288 10.35 8.91 8.70
N ASN A 289 9.53 8.16 9.45
CA ASN A 289 9.96 6.92 10.09
C ASN A 289 10.28 5.81 9.09
N HIS A 290 9.72 5.87 7.87
CA HIS A 290 10.06 4.95 6.79
C HIS A 290 11.35 5.31 6.04
N CYS A 291 11.89 6.52 6.22
CA CYS A 291 13.17 6.89 5.64
C CYS A 291 14.32 6.34 6.49
N THR A 292 15.17 5.49 5.90
CA THR A 292 16.26 4.80 6.60
C THR A 292 17.58 5.58 6.62
N SER A 293 17.76 6.55 5.71
CA SER A 293 19.01 7.31 5.56
C SER A 293 18.81 8.81 5.74
N THR A 294 19.86 9.48 6.23
CA THR A 294 19.90 10.94 6.39
C THR A 294 19.70 11.69 5.07
N ASP A 295 20.19 11.13 3.96
CA ASP A 295 20.03 11.75 2.64
C ASP A 295 18.58 11.64 2.15
N SER A 296 17.94 10.48 2.34
CA SER A 296 16.52 10.28 2.08
C SER A 296 15.65 11.23 2.92
N HIS A 297 16.01 11.44 4.20
CA HIS A 297 15.36 12.43 5.06
C HIS A 297 15.46 13.86 4.50
N LYS A 298 16.66 14.29 4.08
CA LYS A 298 16.86 15.63 3.52
C LYS A 298 16.09 15.80 2.21
N GLN A 299 16.09 14.78 1.36
CA GLN A 299 15.38 14.83 0.09
C GLN A 299 13.87 14.84 0.27
N LEU A 300 13.32 14.04 1.20
CA LEU A 300 11.93 14.10 1.60
C LEU A 300 11.56 15.53 2.05
N VAL A 301 12.37 16.16 2.90
CA VAL A 301 12.12 17.54 3.36
C VAL A 301 12.13 18.53 2.21
N ARG A 302 13.07 18.42 1.26
CA ARG A 302 13.08 19.30 0.08
C ARG A 302 11.80 19.18 -0.72
N VAL A 303 11.40 17.95 -1.04
CA VAL A 303 10.16 17.69 -1.79
C VAL A 303 8.94 18.20 -1.02
N LEU A 304 8.90 17.98 0.29
CA LEU A 304 7.82 18.47 1.15
C LEU A 304 7.73 20.00 1.10
N VAL A 305 8.83 20.70 1.33
CA VAL A 305 8.85 22.17 1.38
C VAL A 305 8.62 22.80 0.01
N GLU A 306 9.15 22.22 -1.06
CA GLU A 306 9.08 22.81 -2.41
C GLU A 306 7.75 22.54 -3.10
N HIS A 307 7.10 21.40 -2.82
CA HIS A 307 5.95 20.96 -3.59
C HIS A 307 4.70 20.72 -2.78
N VAL A 308 4.80 20.42 -1.49
CA VAL A 308 3.69 19.80 -0.75
C VAL A 308 3.15 20.70 0.37
N LEU A 309 4.03 21.24 1.20
CA LEU A 309 3.68 22.08 2.35
C LEU A 309 3.45 23.51 1.90
N ASP A 310 2.35 24.09 2.36
CA ASP A 310 2.05 25.50 2.15
C ASP A 310 2.59 26.39 3.29
N ALA A 311 2.40 27.70 3.17
CA ALA A 311 2.84 28.65 4.20
C ALA A 311 2.14 28.44 5.55
N THR A 312 0.92 27.89 5.57
CA THR A 312 0.18 27.58 6.79
C THR A 312 0.76 26.35 7.48
N ASP A 313 1.17 25.35 6.71
CA ASP A 313 1.86 24.15 7.19
C ASP A 313 3.20 24.49 7.83
N LEU A 314 4.01 25.32 7.18
CA LEU A 314 5.31 25.75 7.70
C LEU A 314 5.20 26.61 8.96
N GLN A 315 4.03 27.21 9.19
CA GLN A 315 3.70 27.90 10.43
C GLN A 315 3.06 26.98 11.46
N SER A 316 2.79 25.70 11.19
CA SER A 316 2.11 24.83 12.15
C SER A 316 2.96 24.56 13.41
N ASP A 317 2.40 24.90 14.58
CA ASP A 317 3.00 24.55 15.87
C ASP A 317 2.97 23.04 16.14
N GLU A 318 2.03 22.32 15.54
CA GLU A 318 1.92 20.86 15.64
C GLU A 318 3.10 20.21 14.93
N LEU A 319 3.41 20.64 13.70
CA LEU A 319 4.57 20.16 12.94
C LEU A 319 5.87 20.49 13.66
N ALA A 320 6.01 21.72 14.15
CA ALA A 320 7.19 22.15 14.89
C ALA A 320 7.36 21.38 16.21
N SER A 321 6.27 21.06 16.90
CA SER A 321 6.30 20.24 18.12
C SER A 321 6.66 18.79 17.82
N ALA A 322 6.12 18.22 16.75
CA ALA A 322 6.44 16.86 16.29
C ALA A 322 7.92 16.73 15.90
N MET A 323 8.46 17.72 15.20
CA MET A 323 9.89 17.83 14.90
C MET A 323 10.75 17.84 16.18
N LEU A 324 10.36 18.62 17.21
CA LEU A 324 11.07 18.61 18.50
C LEU A 324 11.00 17.24 19.19
N GLN A 325 9.87 16.53 19.10
CA GLN A 325 9.73 15.18 19.65
C GLN A 325 10.69 14.21 18.96
N ILE A 326 10.80 14.21 17.64
CA ILE A 326 11.80 13.39 16.91
C ILE A 326 13.23 13.74 17.35
N LEU A 327 13.55 15.02 17.54
CA LEU A 327 14.87 15.41 18.07
C LEU A 327 15.14 14.86 19.46
N THR A 328 14.12 14.71 20.31
CA THR A 328 14.29 14.07 21.62
C THR A 328 14.57 12.57 21.54
N LEU A 329 14.18 11.92 20.43
CA LEU A 329 14.52 10.53 20.13
C LEU A 329 15.93 10.37 19.55
N GLY A 330 16.64 11.47 19.29
CA GLY A 330 18.03 11.45 18.81
C GLY A 330 18.19 11.46 17.29
N HIS A 331 17.11 11.58 16.52
CA HIS A 331 17.16 11.66 15.06
C HIS A 331 17.47 13.10 14.61
N ASN A 332 18.76 13.46 14.58
CA ASN A 332 19.18 14.83 14.29
C ASN A 332 18.87 15.31 12.86
N SER A 333 18.65 14.40 11.90
CA SER A 333 18.33 14.76 10.50
C SER A 333 17.05 15.57 10.37
N ILE A 334 16.08 15.43 11.29
CA ILE A 334 14.82 16.20 11.28
C ILE A 334 15.06 17.69 11.51
N ALA A 335 16.20 18.07 12.08
CA ALA A 335 16.56 19.46 12.27
C ALA A 335 16.51 20.24 10.95
N PHE A 336 16.82 19.59 9.82
CA PHE A 336 16.74 20.18 8.49
C PHE A 336 15.34 20.70 8.16
N LEU A 337 14.27 19.97 8.50
CA LEU A 337 12.89 20.45 8.37
C LEU A 337 12.68 21.74 9.18
N GLY A 338 13.22 21.77 10.40
CA GLY A 338 13.16 22.95 11.27
C GLY A 338 13.70 24.23 10.65
N SER A 339 14.68 24.14 9.74
CA SER A 339 15.21 25.32 9.06
C SER A 339 14.21 26.05 8.15
N PHE A 340 13.07 25.42 7.83
CA PHE A 340 11.98 25.97 7.03
C PHE A 340 10.73 26.32 7.86
N LEU A 341 10.66 25.86 9.11
CA LEU A 341 9.50 26.09 9.97
C LEU A 341 9.56 27.46 10.64
N HIS A 342 8.38 28.01 10.94
CA HIS A 342 8.17 29.29 11.60
C HIS A 342 7.48 29.09 12.97
N PRO A 343 8.22 28.69 14.00
CA PRO A 343 7.65 28.30 15.30
C PRO A 343 7.00 29.48 16.03
N SER A 344 6.00 29.20 16.86
CA SER A 344 5.52 30.14 17.87
C SER A 344 6.42 30.18 19.11
N LEU A 345 6.16 31.15 19.98
CA LEU A 345 6.89 31.31 21.24
C LEU A 345 6.71 30.09 22.16
N LYS A 346 5.54 29.43 22.10
CA LYS A 346 5.26 28.22 22.87
C LYS A 346 6.24 27.12 22.51
N VAL A 347 6.49 26.91 21.22
CA VAL A 347 7.41 25.89 20.73
C VAL A 347 8.86 26.24 21.09
N ILE A 348 9.26 27.51 20.98
CA ILE A 348 10.59 27.97 21.41
C ILE A 348 10.84 27.73 22.91
N ARG A 349 9.83 27.98 23.76
CA ARG A 349 9.93 27.68 25.20
C ARG A 349 10.10 26.18 25.45
N THR A 350 9.39 25.33 24.70
CA THR A 350 9.57 23.87 24.77
C THR A 350 10.98 23.45 24.37
N LEU A 351 11.54 24.04 23.30
CA LEU A 351 12.92 23.79 22.89
C LEU A 351 13.92 24.22 23.99
N ASP A 352 13.76 25.40 24.59
CA ASP A 352 14.61 25.84 25.70
C ASP A 352 14.54 24.86 26.87
N PHE A 353 13.35 24.41 27.24
CA PHE A 353 13.15 23.39 28.27
C PHE A 353 13.88 22.08 27.95
N TYR A 354 13.75 21.56 26.72
CA TYR A 354 14.44 20.33 26.28
C TYR A 354 15.96 20.46 26.26
N LEU A 355 16.49 21.63 25.88
CA LEU A 355 17.92 21.90 25.90
C LEU A 355 18.47 22.12 27.32
N SER A 356 17.63 22.59 28.25
CA SER A 356 18.00 22.91 29.64
C SER A 356 17.80 21.76 30.62
N SER A 357 17.06 20.73 30.23
CA SER A 357 16.85 19.54 31.06
C SER A 357 18.19 18.88 31.41
N CYS A 358 18.25 18.19 32.56
CA CYS A 358 19.42 17.44 33.01
C CYS A 358 19.02 15.96 33.23
N PRO A 359 19.44 15.01 32.35
CA PRO A 359 20.18 15.25 31.11
C PRO A 359 19.35 15.98 30.04
N PRO A 360 19.98 16.67 29.07
CA PRO A 360 19.25 17.34 28.00
C PRO A 360 18.46 16.33 27.18
N LYS A 361 17.17 16.61 26.94
CA LYS A 361 16.32 15.72 26.13
C LYS A 361 16.70 15.74 24.65
N ILE A 362 17.10 16.91 24.14
CA ILE A 362 17.66 17.05 22.79
C ILE A 362 19.19 17.08 22.91
N ASN A 363 19.86 16.11 22.28
CA ASN A 363 21.32 16.00 22.29
C ASN A 363 21.93 16.13 20.88
N LEU A 364 22.27 17.36 20.50
CA LEU A 364 22.93 17.68 19.22
C LEU A 364 24.46 17.66 19.31
N LYS A 365 25.05 17.08 20.37
CA LYS A 365 26.51 17.10 20.54
C LYS A 365 27.20 16.36 19.40
N GLY A 366 28.13 17.02 18.73
CA GLY A 366 28.93 16.43 17.66
C GLY A 366 28.34 16.56 16.25
N ASP A 367 27.11 17.06 16.15
CA ASP A 367 26.41 17.34 14.89
C ASP A 367 26.26 18.86 14.70
N SER A 368 27.24 19.47 14.03
CA SER A 368 27.25 20.91 13.79
C SER A 368 26.17 21.34 12.80
N GLU A 369 25.80 20.47 11.87
CA GLU A 369 24.80 20.77 10.84
C GLU A 369 23.42 20.88 11.48
N ALA A 370 23.04 19.89 12.31
CA ALA A 370 21.78 19.94 13.06
C ALA A 370 21.72 21.12 14.03
N CYS A 371 22.85 21.49 14.68
CA CYS A 371 22.90 22.70 15.50
C CYS A 371 22.60 23.97 14.70
N GLU A 372 23.10 24.09 13.47
CA GLU A 372 22.84 25.24 12.61
C GLU A 372 21.37 25.27 12.16
N TYR A 373 20.81 24.12 11.76
CA TYR A 373 19.40 24.06 11.38
C TYR A 373 18.45 24.39 12.53
N VAL A 374 18.72 23.90 13.75
CA VAL A 374 17.94 24.30 14.94
C VAL A 374 18.17 25.77 15.29
N SER A 375 19.36 26.32 15.03
CA SER A 375 19.60 27.76 15.18
C SER A 375 18.77 28.57 14.19
N GLN A 376 18.67 28.10 12.94
CA GLN A 376 17.82 28.72 11.92
C GLN A 376 16.34 28.63 12.29
N PHE A 377 15.87 27.50 12.80
CA PHE A 377 14.52 27.34 13.35
C PHE A 377 14.18 28.39 14.42
N VAL A 378 15.13 28.68 15.32
CA VAL A 378 14.97 29.73 16.35
C VAL A 378 14.94 31.13 15.72
N ARG A 379 15.78 31.39 14.70
CA ARG A 379 15.77 32.65 13.94
C ARG A 379 14.49 32.86 13.13
N ASN A 380 13.85 31.78 12.69
CA ASN A 380 12.59 31.81 11.95
C ASN A 380 11.35 32.08 12.82
N TYR A 381 11.52 32.27 14.14
CA TYR A 381 10.44 32.67 15.04
C TYR A 381 9.60 33.80 14.44
N ARG A 382 8.27 33.61 14.35
CA ARG A 382 7.37 34.48 13.55
C ARG A 382 7.48 35.96 13.89
N ALA A 383 7.78 36.29 15.15
CA ALA A 383 7.90 37.66 15.63
C ALA A 383 9.34 38.09 15.90
N PHE A 384 10.37 37.43 15.34
CA PHE A 384 11.77 37.68 15.70
C PHE A 384 12.17 39.17 15.65
N LYS A 385 11.72 39.90 14.62
CA LYS A 385 12.00 41.35 14.48
C LYS A 385 11.17 42.23 15.43
N ALA A 386 9.98 41.78 15.82
CA ALA A 386 9.03 42.50 16.68
C ALA A 386 9.04 42.03 18.14
N ALA A 387 9.93 41.09 18.48
CA ALA A 387 9.98 40.45 19.79
C ALA A 387 10.25 41.46 20.92
N ALA A 388 9.47 41.35 21.99
CA ALA A 388 9.70 42.10 23.21
C ALA A 388 11.06 41.73 23.84
N THR A 389 11.60 42.60 24.69
CA THR A 389 12.86 42.35 25.44
C THR A 389 12.96 40.96 26.09
N PRO A 390 11.96 40.43 26.83
CA PRO A 390 12.06 39.10 27.44
C PRO A 390 12.09 37.96 26.41
N GLU A 391 11.45 38.12 25.25
CA GLU A 391 11.49 37.14 24.18
C GLU A 391 12.86 37.11 23.50
N LYS A 392 13.46 38.29 23.28
CA LYS A 392 14.83 38.40 22.75
C LYS A 392 15.86 37.74 23.65
N GLU A 393 15.72 37.87 24.97
CA GLU A 393 16.58 37.19 25.94
C GLU A 393 16.45 35.66 25.87
N LEU A 394 15.22 35.15 25.76
CA LEU A 394 14.98 33.71 25.58
C LEU A 394 15.64 33.20 24.30
N LEU A 395 15.40 33.87 23.16
CA LEU A 395 15.96 33.49 21.86
C LEU A 395 17.50 33.53 21.90
N GLY A 396 18.09 34.58 22.47
CA GLY A 396 19.54 34.72 22.63
C GLY A 396 20.13 33.59 23.47
N ARG A 397 19.48 33.23 24.59
CA ARG A 397 19.89 32.13 25.47
C ARG A 397 19.85 30.78 24.75
N VAL A 398 18.80 30.50 23.97
CA VAL A 398 18.68 29.26 23.20
C VAL A 398 19.78 29.18 22.14
N LEU A 399 20.00 30.26 21.38
CA LEU A 399 21.06 30.34 20.36
C LEU A 399 22.45 30.15 20.97
N GLU A 400 22.74 30.77 22.11
CA GLU A 400 24.02 30.61 22.81
C GLU A 400 24.26 29.15 23.25
N LYS A 401 23.22 28.46 23.75
CA LYS A 401 23.30 27.04 24.10
C LYS A 401 23.63 26.17 22.89
N LEU A 402 23.00 26.43 21.74
CA LEU A 402 23.26 25.71 20.48
C LEU A 402 24.68 25.98 19.98
N GLN A 403 25.13 27.24 20.01
CA GLN A 403 26.48 27.63 19.61
C GLN A 403 27.55 26.95 20.47
N LYS A 404 27.38 26.91 21.80
CA LYS A 404 28.27 26.20 22.73
C LYS A 404 28.37 24.69 22.45
N ARG A 405 27.29 24.08 21.92
CA ARG A 405 27.27 22.64 21.56
C ARG A 405 27.97 22.38 20.23
N SER A 406 27.86 23.30 19.26
CA SER A 406 28.58 23.20 17.97
C SER A 406 30.10 23.35 18.11
N SER A 407 30.57 24.24 18.98
CA SER A 407 31.98 24.68 19.04
C SER A 407 32.93 23.70 19.76
N ARG A 408 32.39 22.79 20.58
CA ARG A 408 33.20 21.82 21.35
C ARG A 408 34.00 20.84 20.48
N LYS A 409 33.67 20.65 19.20
CA LYS A 409 34.40 19.73 18.31
C LYS A 409 35.68 20.33 17.70
N ARG A 410 35.85 21.67 17.70
CA ARG A 410 36.99 22.32 17.02
C ARG A 410 38.28 22.43 17.84
N LYS A 411 38.27 22.13 19.14
CA LYS A 411 39.47 22.26 20.01
C LYS A 411 40.26 20.96 20.25
N GLY A 412 39.95 19.86 19.56
CA GLY A 412 40.45 18.53 19.94
C GLY A 412 41.46 17.83 19.01
N HIS A 413 42.07 18.49 18.01
CA HIS A 413 42.96 17.80 17.04
C HIS A 413 44.37 18.40 16.91
N SER A 414 44.85 19.14 17.92
CA SER A 414 46.25 19.62 17.92
C SER A 414 46.85 19.63 19.32
N SER A 415 47.14 18.45 19.87
CA SER A 415 48.26 18.25 20.81
C SER A 415 48.38 16.78 21.18
N ILE A 416 49.34 16.10 20.54
CA ILE A 416 49.94 14.88 21.05
C ILE A 416 50.73 15.28 22.31
N THR A 417 50.24 14.96 23.50
CA THR A 417 51.06 14.87 24.71
C THR A 417 50.39 13.94 25.74
N LYS A 418 51.00 12.75 25.89
CA LYS A 418 51.00 11.77 26.99
C LYS A 418 49.66 11.19 27.51
N PRO A 419 49.58 9.87 27.74
CA PRO A 419 48.39 9.22 28.26
C PRO A 419 48.21 9.55 29.76
N ASP A 420 47.02 10.04 30.11
CA ASP A 420 46.58 10.27 31.49
C ASP A 420 46.39 8.92 32.22
N ASP A 421 46.95 8.81 33.42
CA ASP A 421 46.84 7.67 34.37
C ASP A 421 45.38 7.31 34.77
N ASN A 422 44.39 8.12 34.34
CA ASN A 422 42.98 7.89 34.63
C ASN A 422 42.35 6.76 33.80
N ALA A 423 42.90 6.42 32.63
CA ALA A 423 42.38 5.32 31.81
C ALA A 423 42.66 3.95 32.46
N CYS A 424 43.81 3.80 33.12
CA CYS A 424 44.16 2.58 33.86
C CYS A 424 43.24 2.34 35.07
N ASN A 425 42.81 3.39 35.76
CA ASN A 425 41.89 3.25 36.89
C ASN A 425 40.51 2.74 36.45
N SER A 426 40.03 3.15 35.27
CA SER A 426 38.74 2.69 34.73
C SER A 426 38.73 1.21 34.32
N LEU A 427 39.88 0.69 33.85
CA LEU A 427 40.02 -0.73 33.50
C LEU A 427 40.06 -1.62 34.74
N VAL A 428 40.71 -1.17 35.82
CA VAL A 428 40.73 -1.89 37.10
C VAL A 428 39.33 -1.95 37.74
N GLU A 429 38.53 -0.89 37.61
CA GLU A 429 37.12 -0.90 38.05
C GLU A 429 36.25 -1.83 37.21
N TYR A 430 36.49 -1.92 35.89
CA TYR A 430 35.81 -2.86 35.00
C TYR A 430 36.16 -4.32 35.29
N GLU A 431 37.43 -4.63 35.56
CA GLU A 431 37.83 -5.99 35.97
C GLU A 431 37.19 -6.41 37.29
N LYS A 432 37.11 -5.49 38.27
CA LYS A 432 36.40 -5.72 39.54
C LYS A 432 34.92 -5.96 39.34
N ALA A 433 34.26 -5.25 38.43
CA ALA A 433 32.85 -5.46 38.11
C ALA A 433 32.61 -6.84 37.48
N ILE A 434 33.50 -7.29 36.59
CA ILE A 434 33.43 -8.60 35.96
C ILE A 434 33.69 -9.73 36.97
N GLU A 435 34.66 -9.57 37.88
CA GLU A 435 34.88 -10.53 38.97
C GLU A 435 33.68 -10.61 39.92
N ASN A 436 33.09 -9.48 40.29
CA ASN A 436 31.90 -9.44 41.14
C ASN A 436 30.70 -10.10 40.45
N PHE A 437 30.55 -9.92 39.13
CA PHE A 437 29.51 -10.58 38.35
C PHE A 437 29.70 -12.10 38.27
N LYS A 438 30.96 -12.57 38.17
CA LYS A 438 31.29 -14.01 38.20
C LYS A 438 31.11 -14.66 39.59
N ARG A 439 31.21 -13.88 40.67
CA ARG A 439 30.99 -14.36 42.05
C ARG A 439 29.53 -14.34 42.49
N CYS A 440 28.65 -13.67 41.75
CA CYS A 440 27.21 -13.81 41.92
C CYS A 440 26.77 -15.16 41.33
N GLU A 441 26.90 -16.23 42.10
CA GLU A 441 26.17 -17.49 41.88
C GLU A 441 24.67 -17.22 41.97
N ILE A 442 24.03 -16.89 40.85
CA ILE A 442 22.60 -17.06 40.68
C ILE A 442 22.38 -18.45 40.10
N THR A 443 22.00 -19.33 41.01
CA THR A 443 21.32 -20.61 40.79
C THR A 443 20.38 -20.58 39.58
N SER A 444 20.73 -21.40 38.59
CA SER A 444 19.81 -22.17 37.74
C SER A 444 18.47 -21.52 37.39
N CYS A 445 18.47 -20.58 36.44
CA CYS A 445 17.35 -20.37 35.53
C CYS A 445 17.94 -20.13 34.14
N SER A 446 17.59 -21.00 33.19
CA SER A 446 18.13 -20.90 31.84
C SER A 446 17.52 -19.68 31.15
N LEU A 447 18.34 -18.96 30.39
CA LEU A 447 17.93 -17.77 29.62
C LEU A 447 16.83 -18.09 28.58
N TRP A 448 16.53 -19.37 28.37
CA TRP A 448 15.49 -19.88 27.48
C TRP A 448 14.08 -19.87 28.10
N ASP A 449 13.95 -19.79 29.43
CA ASP A 449 12.64 -19.81 30.11
C ASP A 449 11.91 -18.46 30.04
N LEU A 450 12.61 -17.38 29.67
CA LEU A 450 12.04 -16.04 29.45
C LEU A 450 11.33 -15.87 28.09
N PHE A 451 11.50 -16.81 27.16
CA PHE A 451 10.92 -16.73 25.81
C PHE A 451 9.70 -17.64 25.58
N ARG A 452 9.17 -18.31 26.63
CA ARG A 452 8.07 -19.28 26.49
C ARG A 452 6.68 -18.82 26.89
N HIS A 453 6.51 -17.57 27.33
CA HIS A 453 5.17 -17.02 27.58
C HIS A 453 4.92 -15.86 26.62
N ASP A 454 4.58 -16.21 25.39
CA ASP A 454 3.65 -15.49 24.50
C ASP A 454 3.49 -16.31 23.20
N ILE A 455 2.67 -17.37 23.26
CA ILE A 455 1.85 -17.90 22.17
C ILE A 455 0.49 -18.25 22.77
#